data_AF-A0A7C7GL78-F1
#
_entry.id   AF-A0A7C7GL78-F1
#
_cell.length_a   1.000
_cell.length_b   1.000
_cell.length_c   1.000
_cell.angle_alpha   90.00
_cell.angle_beta   90.00
_cell.angle_gamma   90.00
#
_symmetry.space_group_name_H-M   'P 1'
#
loop_
_entity.id
_entity.type
_entity.pdbx_description
1 polymer ?
#
loop_
_entity_poly.entity_id
_entity_poly.type
_entity_poly.pdbx_seq_one_letter_code
_entity_poly.pdbx_strand_id
1 'polypeptide(L)'
;MSELKNSDTPASPTLYMDQTNGSGELYSDNNGLTKREHFAGLAPDNIPRWFHQVFAENADDKLTWHREGNDFQIGECGWTQEGEVALYFAWRTYYADELLKQLENKGG
;
A
#
# COMPACT_ATOMS: atom_id res chain seq x y z
N MET A 1 18.37 -6.71 -21.54
CA MET A 1 18.56 -6.20 -20.17
C MET A 1 17.29 -5.43 -19.83
N SER A 2 16.45 -5.94 -18.91
CA SER A 2 15.34 -5.14 -18.41
C SER A 2 15.91 -4.07 -17.49
N GLU A 3 15.63 -2.80 -17.78
CA GLU A 3 15.94 -1.69 -16.89
C GLU A 3 15.19 -1.89 -15.57
N LEU A 4 15.89 -1.73 -14.44
CA LEU A 4 15.29 -1.82 -13.12
C LEU A 4 14.32 -0.65 -12.95
N LYS A 5 13.06 -0.91 -12.62
CA LYS A 5 12.08 0.16 -12.39
C LYS A 5 12.48 0.95 -11.15
N ASN A 6 12.35 2.27 -11.19
CA ASN A 6 12.68 3.15 -10.06
C ASN A 6 11.90 2.78 -8.78
N SER A 7 10.68 2.24 -8.90
CA SER A 7 9.90 1.66 -7.79
C SER A 7 10.64 0.57 -7.00
N ASP A 8 11.45 -0.23 -7.71
CA ASP A 8 12.12 -1.42 -7.21
C ASP A 8 13.56 -1.11 -6.77
N THR A 9 13.97 0.18 -6.85
CA THR A 9 15.25 0.63 -6.30
C THR A 9 15.17 0.77 -4.78
N PRO A 10 16.28 0.62 -4.04
CA PRO A 10 16.31 0.85 -2.60
C PRO A 10 15.80 2.24 -2.24
N ALA A 11 14.94 2.33 -1.22
CA ALA A 11 14.43 3.58 -0.66
C ALA A 11 15.53 4.42 0.01
N SER A 12 16.61 3.76 0.45
CA SER A 12 17.80 4.36 1.02
C SER A 12 19.03 3.61 0.51
N PRO A 13 20.18 4.28 0.29
CA PRO A 13 21.44 3.57 0.09
C PRO A 13 21.68 2.69 1.31
N THR A 14 21.91 1.40 1.11
CA THR A 14 22.41 0.52 2.17
C THR A 14 23.69 1.14 2.69
N LEU A 15 23.65 1.77 3.86
CA LEU A 15 24.87 2.19 4.55
C LEU A 15 25.62 0.89 4.85
N TYR A 16 26.67 0.63 4.07
CA TYR A 16 27.68 -0.36 4.39
C TYR A 16 28.18 -0.01 5.80
N MET A 17 27.68 -0.72 6.80
CA MET A 17 28.22 -0.64 8.16
C MET A 17 29.57 -1.35 8.13
N ASP A 18 30.64 -0.58 7.94
CA ASP A 18 31.93 -0.97 8.49
C ASP A 18 31.90 -0.75 10.02
N GLN A 19 32.44 -1.72 10.73
CA GLN A 19 32.30 -1.95 12.16
C GLN A 19 32.90 -0.80 12.99
N THR A 20 32.22 -0.34 14.05
CA THR A 20 32.89 0.09 15.29
C THR A 20 31.91 0.21 16.46
N ASN A 21 32.28 -0.44 17.56
CA ASN A 21 31.68 -0.40 18.89
C ASN A 21 31.01 0.94 19.25
N GLY A 22 29.68 0.93 19.39
CA GLY A 22 28.94 2.07 19.90
C GLY A 22 27.51 1.66 20.23
N SER A 23 27.22 1.53 21.52
CA SER A 23 25.89 1.31 22.06
C SER A 23 24.94 2.45 21.64
N GLY A 24 24.11 2.20 20.64
CA GLY A 24 23.00 3.05 20.27
C GLY A 24 22.00 2.20 19.50
N GLU A 25 20.84 1.94 20.10
CA GLU A 25 19.70 1.29 19.46
C GLU A 25 19.26 2.15 18.25
N LEU A 26 19.83 1.89 17.08
CA LEU A 26 19.39 2.47 15.82
C LEU A 26 18.28 1.59 15.24
N TYR A 27 17.10 1.62 15.86
CA TYR A 27 15.87 1.09 15.25
C TYR A 27 15.42 2.04 14.13
N SER A 28 16.05 1.92 12.96
CA SER A 28 15.49 2.39 11.71
C SER A 28 15.56 1.23 10.72
N ASP A 29 14.63 0.29 10.87
CA ASP A 29 14.45 -0.93 10.06
C ASP A 29 14.00 -0.65 8.60
N ASN A 30 14.24 0.56 8.08
CA ASN A 30 14.03 0.88 6.66
C ASN A 30 15.24 0.52 5.78
N ASN A 31 16.33 -0.01 6.38
CA ASN A 31 17.50 -0.49 5.66
C ASN A 31 17.14 -1.77 4.86
N GLY A 32 16.92 -1.63 3.55
CA GLY A 32 16.67 -2.75 2.64
C GLY A 32 15.30 -2.74 1.94
N LEU A 33 14.41 -1.81 2.30
CA LEU A 33 13.13 -1.65 1.59
C LEU A 33 13.33 -0.99 0.23
N THR A 34 12.55 -1.42 -0.75
CA THR A 34 12.36 -0.71 -2.02
C THR A 34 11.61 0.62 -1.78
N LYS A 35 11.75 1.58 -2.71
CA LYS A 35 11.00 2.85 -2.64
C LYS A 35 9.50 2.61 -2.54
N ARG A 36 8.97 1.61 -3.27
CA ARG A 36 7.55 1.23 -3.19
C ARG A 36 7.16 0.76 -1.80
N GLU A 37 7.92 -0.15 -1.20
CA GLU A 37 7.61 -0.67 0.15
C GLU A 37 7.69 0.44 1.21
N HIS A 38 8.69 1.30 1.10
CA HIS A 38 8.83 2.45 1.99
C HIS A 38 7.61 3.38 1.90
N PHE A 39 7.19 3.77 0.68
CA PHE A 39 6.01 4.63 0.51
C PHE A 39 4.70 3.93 0.88
N ALA A 40 4.59 2.62 0.65
CA ALA A 40 3.44 1.84 1.08
C ALA A 40 3.30 1.86 2.61
N GLY A 41 4.42 1.84 3.34
CA GLY A 41 4.46 2.00 4.80
C GLY A 41 3.94 3.36 5.28
N LEU A 42 4.14 4.42 4.50
CA LEU A 42 3.71 5.78 4.82
C LEU A 42 2.25 6.10 4.50
N ALA A 43 1.52 5.17 3.89
CA ALA A 43 0.12 5.39 3.55
C ALA A 43 -0.73 5.62 4.82
N PRO A 44 -1.68 6.60 4.80
CA PRO A 44 -2.59 6.82 5.91
C PRO A 44 -3.47 5.58 6.18
N ASP A 45 -3.72 5.30 7.46
CA ASP A 45 -4.61 4.19 7.85
C ASP A 45 -6.09 4.46 7.52
N ASN A 46 -6.48 5.73 7.39
CA ASN A 46 -7.82 6.11 6.94
C ASN A 46 -7.91 5.99 5.42
N ILE A 47 -8.50 4.88 4.94
CA ILE A 47 -8.73 4.61 3.53
C ILE A 47 -9.86 5.53 3.02
N PRO A 48 -9.64 6.36 1.99
CA PRO A 48 -10.66 7.25 1.48
C PRO A 48 -11.90 6.49 0.95
N ARG A 49 -13.09 7.04 1.20
CA ARG A 49 -14.37 6.43 0.75
C ARG A 49 -14.42 6.17 -0.76
N TRP A 50 -13.81 7.04 -1.57
CA TRP A 50 -13.76 6.84 -3.02
C TRP A 50 -12.94 5.59 -3.38
N PHE A 51 -11.89 5.26 -2.61
CA PHE A 51 -11.07 4.07 -2.84
C PHE A 51 -11.82 2.80 -2.46
N HIS A 52 -12.65 2.84 -1.40
CA HIS A 52 -13.58 1.75 -1.09
C HIS A 52 -14.50 1.44 -2.27
N GLN A 53 -15.06 2.47 -2.91
CA GLN A 53 -15.97 2.31 -4.05
C GLN A 53 -15.25 1.69 -5.25
N VAL A 54 -14.11 2.27 -5.65
CA VAL A 54 -13.32 1.78 -6.79
C VAL A 54 -12.83 0.35 -6.57
N PHE A 55 -12.40 0.02 -5.34
CA PHE A 55 -11.98 -1.34 -5.02
C PHE A 55 -13.17 -2.30 -5.10
N ALA A 56 -14.34 -1.93 -4.59
CA ALA A 56 -15.54 -2.78 -4.63
C ALA A 56 -16.04 -3.07 -6.05
N GLU A 57 -15.96 -2.09 -6.95
CA GLU A 57 -16.35 -2.26 -8.36
C GLU A 57 -15.52 -3.31 -9.10
N ASN A 58 -14.29 -3.57 -8.63
CA ASN A 58 -13.34 -4.49 -9.25
C ASN A 58 -13.01 -5.69 -8.35
N ALA A 59 -13.61 -5.77 -7.17
CA ALA A 59 -13.34 -6.83 -6.21
C ALA A 59 -14.03 -8.13 -6.65
N ASP A 60 -13.36 -9.25 -6.41
CA ASP A 60 -13.96 -10.57 -6.53
C ASP A 60 -15.14 -10.69 -5.54
N ASP A 61 -16.22 -11.36 -5.95
CA ASP A 61 -17.43 -11.59 -5.15
C ASP A 61 -17.12 -12.23 -3.79
N LYS A 62 -15.99 -12.95 -3.65
CA LYS A 62 -15.54 -13.51 -2.35
C LYS A 62 -15.05 -12.48 -1.33
N LEU A 63 -14.66 -11.29 -1.79
CA LEU A 63 -14.10 -10.22 -0.95
C LEU A 63 -15.19 -9.32 -0.38
N THR A 64 -16.34 -9.27 -1.04
CA THR A 64 -17.50 -8.51 -0.60
C THR A 64 -18.58 -9.48 -0.12
N TRP A 65 -19.53 -8.96 0.64
CA TRP A 65 -20.79 -9.66 0.86
C TRP A 65 -21.93 -8.71 0.58
N HIS A 66 -22.99 -9.29 0.02
CA HIS A 66 -24.23 -8.60 -0.29
C HIS A 66 -25.34 -9.29 0.46
N ARG A 67 -26.07 -8.51 1.25
CA ARG A 67 -27.33 -8.94 1.84
C ARG A 67 -28.44 -8.28 1.06
N GLU A 68 -29.15 -9.07 0.26
CA GLU A 68 -30.36 -8.60 -0.40
C GLU A 68 -31.36 -8.13 0.67
N GLY A 69 -31.82 -6.89 0.53
CA GLY A 69 -32.93 -6.38 1.29
C GLY A 69 -34.24 -6.96 0.74
N ASN A 70 -35.25 -7.09 1.60
CA ASN A 70 -36.61 -7.32 1.15
C ASN A 70 -37.26 -5.98 0.76
N ASP A 71 -38.50 -6.00 0.23
CA ASP A 71 -39.23 -4.82 -0.29
C ASP A 71 -39.31 -3.60 0.66
N PHE A 72 -38.93 -3.75 1.94
CA PHE A 72 -38.93 -2.71 2.97
C PHE A 72 -37.55 -2.37 3.54
N GLN A 73 -36.47 -3.03 3.12
CA GLN A 73 -35.10 -2.78 3.60
C GLN A 73 -34.12 -2.55 2.46
N ILE A 74 -33.22 -1.57 2.65
CA ILE A 74 -32.12 -1.32 1.71
C ILE A 74 -31.12 -2.49 1.85
N GLY A 75 -30.69 -3.06 0.73
CA GLY A 75 -29.64 -4.09 0.73
C GLY A 75 -28.37 -3.56 1.40
N GLU A 76 -27.75 -4.39 2.24
CA GLU A 76 -26.49 -4.06 2.91
C GLU A 76 -25.34 -4.64 2.08
N CYS A 77 -24.27 -3.87 1.90
CA CYS A 77 -23.01 -4.38 1.37
C CYS A 77 -21.87 -4.10 2.34
N GLY A 78 -20.93 -5.03 2.42
CA GLY A 78 -19.75 -4.89 3.26
C GLY A 78 -18.61 -5.78 2.79
N TRP A 79 -17.57 -5.86 3.61
CA TRP A 79 -16.36 -6.59 3.31
C TRP A 79 -16.31 -7.88 4.13
N THR A 80 -15.85 -8.97 3.50
CA THR A 80 -15.38 -10.12 4.27
C THR A 80 -14.07 -9.76 4.96
N GLN A 81 -13.62 -10.56 5.93
CA GLN A 81 -12.31 -10.35 6.55
C GLN A 81 -11.18 -10.37 5.51
N GLU A 82 -11.26 -11.27 4.52
CA GLU A 82 -10.32 -11.31 3.39
C GLU A 82 -10.40 -10.03 2.56
N GLY A 83 -11.61 -9.51 2.33
CA GLY A 83 -11.84 -8.24 1.64
C GLY A 83 -11.25 -7.03 2.36
N GLU A 84 -11.36 -6.96 3.68
CA GLU A 84 -10.76 -5.87 4.47
C GLU A 84 -9.23 -5.88 4.37
N VAL A 85 -8.62 -7.06 4.47
CA VAL A 85 -7.16 -7.22 4.30
C VAL A 85 -6.74 -6.86 2.87
N ALA A 86 -7.48 -7.33 1.87
CA ALA A 86 -7.19 -7.03 0.48
C ALA A 86 -7.30 -5.53 0.18
N LEU A 87 -8.35 -4.87 0.67
CA LEU A 87 -8.55 -3.43 0.57
C LEU A 87 -7.39 -2.64 1.22
N TYR A 88 -6.97 -3.06 2.41
CA TYR A 88 -5.86 -2.45 3.12
C TYR A 88 -4.55 -2.48 2.32
N PHE A 89 -4.17 -3.65 1.79
CA PHE A 89 -2.96 -3.77 0.97
C PHE A 89 -3.09 -3.08 -0.39
N ALA A 90 -4.28 -3.10 -1.00
CA ALA A 90 -4.54 -2.40 -2.25
C ALA A 90 -4.36 -0.89 -2.08
N TRP A 91 -4.87 -0.30 -0.99
CA TRP A 91 -4.71 1.12 -0.69
C TRP A 91 -3.24 1.51 -0.54
N ARG A 92 -2.47 0.76 0.25
CA ARG A 92 -1.04 1.02 0.47
C ARG A 92 -0.23 0.93 -0.81
N THR A 93 -0.56 -0.03 -1.67
CA THR A 93 0.07 -0.19 -2.98
C THR A 93 -0.25 0.98 -3.90
N TYR A 94 -1.53 1.36 -4.00
CA TYR A 94 -1.97 2.50 -4.80
C TYR A 94 -1.28 3.80 -4.36
N TYR A 95 -1.24 4.05 -3.05
CA TYR A 95 -0.61 5.24 -2.48
C TYR A 95 0.88 5.31 -2.82
N ALA A 96 1.60 4.20 -2.68
CA ALA A 96 3.01 4.11 -3.02
C ALA A 96 3.26 4.40 -4.50
N ASP A 97 2.47 3.78 -5.38
CA ASP A 97 2.60 3.96 -6.83
C ASP A 97 2.32 5.40 -7.26
N GLU A 98 1.34 6.06 -6.64
CA GLU A 98 1.00 7.44 -6.96
C GLU A 98 2.08 8.44 -6.51
N LEU A 99 2.68 8.22 -5.34
CA LEU A 99 3.83 9.00 -4.90
C LEU A 99 5.04 8.80 -5.83
N LEU A 100 5.31 7.56 -6.24
CA LEU A 100 6.39 7.25 -7.17
C LEU A 100 6.21 7.97 -8.52
N LYS A 101 5.01 7.92 -9.10
CA LYS A 101 4.70 8.65 -10.34
C LYS A 101 4.92 10.15 -10.19
N GLN A 102 4.50 10.75 -9.07
CA GLN A 102 4.71 12.17 -8.82
C GLN A 102 6.20 12.54 -8.71
N LEU A 103 7.03 11.64 -8.18
CA LEU A 103 8.48 11.83 -8.10
C LEU A 103 9.16 11.66 -9.45
N GLU A 104 8.72 10.69 -10.26
CA GLU A 104 9.22 10.48 -11.63
C GLU A 104 8.89 11.66 -12.53
N ASN A 105 7.67 12.21 -12.43
CA ASN A 105 7.25 13.37 -13.22
C ASN A 105 7.94 14.69 -12.80
N LYS A 106 8.51 14.77 -11.58
CA LYS A 106 9.28 15.93 -11.11
C LYS A 106 10.77 15.86 -11.46
N GLY A 107 11.25 14.70 -11.93
CA GLY A 107 12.65 14.45 -12.28
C GLY A 107 12.96 14.54 -13.79
N GLY A 108 12.03 15.03 -14.61
CA GLY A 108 12.17 15.23 -16.06
C GLY A 108 12.37 16.69 -16.44
#